data_AF-A0A0S7ZV78-F1
#
_entry.id   AF-A0A0S7ZV78-F1
#
_cell.length_a   1.000
_cell.length_b   1.000
_cell.length_c   1.000
_cell.angle_alpha   90.00
_cell.angle_beta   90.00
_cell.angle_gamma   90.00
#
_symmetry.space_group_name_H-M   'P 1'
#
loop_
_entity.id
_entity.type
_entity.pdbx_description
1 polymer ?
#
loop_
_entity_poly.entity_id
_entity_poly.type
_entity_poly.pdbx_seq_one_letter_code
_entity_poly.pdbx_strand_id
1 'polypeptide(L)'
;MYQGRHSLAPGQRGVLLLNLGMPGRTDASSVRKFLWEFLNDPLVMGSSTEPRWIQRGLRSWLLHFRAARLANSYRPHSVDSGSQPNIIAGQAAVLAAALPEHWRVFTAVRYGEPSIATVLKQMQAEG
;
A
#
# COMPACT_ATOMS: atom_id res chain seq x y z
N MET A 1 23.86 -4.39 -8.32
CA MET A 1 24.62 -4.89 -7.16
C MET A 1 24.29 -3.99 -5.98
N TYR A 2 23.26 -4.33 -5.18
CA TYR A 2 22.93 -3.54 -3.97
C TYR A 2 23.90 -3.95 -2.87
N GLN A 3 25.03 -3.26 -2.77
CA GLN A 3 25.87 -3.31 -1.59
C GLN A 3 25.32 -2.29 -0.58
N GLY A 4 24.80 -2.79 0.53
CA GLY A 4 24.23 -1.98 1.60
C GLY A 4 24.16 -2.74 2.91
N ARG A 5 25.27 -3.35 3.34
CA ARG A 5 25.40 -3.73 4.75
C ARG A 5 25.73 -2.48 5.54
N HIS A 6 24.70 -1.69 5.86
CA HIS A 6 24.79 -0.81 7.01
C HIS A 6 24.92 -1.71 8.23
N SER A 7 26.06 -1.65 8.91
CA SER A 7 26.21 -2.22 10.25
C SER A 7 25.29 -1.44 11.17
N LEU A 8 24.03 -1.87 11.27
CA LEU A 8 23.05 -1.31 12.19
C LEU A 8 23.55 -1.59 13.61
N ALA A 9 23.75 -0.52 14.38
CA ALA A 9 24.12 -0.56 15.79
C ALA A 9 23.24 -1.54 16.59
N PRO A 10 23.72 -2.10 17.71
CA PRO A 10 22.90 -2.96 18.57
C PRO A 10 21.72 -2.15 19.13
N GLY A 11 20.53 -2.42 18.60
CA GLY A 11 19.24 -1.78 18.91
C GLY A 11 18.10 -2.59 18.29
N GLN A 12 16.85 -2.23 18.61
CA GLN A 12 15.69 -2.86 17.97
C GLN A 12 15.72 -2.60 16.46
N ARG A 13 15.34 -3.59 15.65
CA ARG A 13 15.34 -3.50 14.18
C ARG A 13 13.92 -3.59 13.64
N GLY A 14 13.48 -2.57 12.92
CA GLY A 14 12.21 -2.57 12.23
C GLY A 14 12.33 -3.12 10.80
N VAL A 15 11.43 -4.03 10.41
CA VAL A 15 11.21 -4.43 9.01
C VAL A 15 9.85 -3.93 8.57
N LEU A 16 9.81 -3.08 7.55
CA LEU A 16 8.57 -2.59 6.98
C LEU A 16 8.25 -3.35 5.68
N LEU A 17 7.24 -4.22 5.73
CA LEU A 17 6.71 -4.90 4.56
C LEU A 17 5.69 -3.99 3.87
N LEU A 18 5.89 -3.75 2.58
CA LEU A 18 5.07 -2.84 1.79
C LEU A 18 4.28 -3.58 0.72
N ASN A 19 3.04 -3.16 0.49
CA ASN A 19 2.26 -3.55 -0.68
C ASN A 19 1.45 -2.34 -1.21
N LEU A 20 0.80 -2.48 -2.37
CA LEU A 20 0.01 -1.41 -2.98
C LEU A 20 -1.24 -1.08 -2.15
N GLY A 21 -1.84 -2.08 -1.52
CA GLY A 21 -3.09 -1.95 -0.78
C GLY A 21 -4.31 -2.22 -1.65
N MET A 22 -5.48 -2.02 -1.07
CA MET A 22 -6.77 -2.22 -1.73
C MET A 22 -7.82 -1.25 -1.16
N PRO A 23 -8.95 -1.05 -1.85
CA PRO A 23 -10.07 -0.29 -1.30
C PRO A 23 -10.50 -0.90 0.05
N GLY A 24 -10.59 -0.07 1.10
CA GLY A 24 -10.98 -0.54 2.44
C GLY A 24 -12.41 -1.11 2.50
N ARG A 25 -13.25 -0.74 1.53
CA ARG A 25 -14.58 -1.31 1.31
C ARG A 25 -14.84 -1.44 -0.19
N THR A 26 -15.80 -2.28 -0.55
CA THR A 26 -16.20 -2.55 -1.94
C THR A 26 -17.22 -1.54 -2.49
N ASP A 27 -17.55 -0.50 -1.73
CA ASP A 27 -18.42 0.58 -2.21
C ASP A 27 -17.68 1.53 -3.17
N ALA A 28 -18.45 2.18 -4.05
CA ALA A 28 -17.91 3.06 -5.08
C ALA A 28 -17.09 4.22 -4.52
N SER A 29 -17.37 4.70 -3.30
CA SER A 29 -16.64 5.81 -2.69
C SER A 29 -15.22 5.38 -2.31
N SER A 30 -15.12 4.23 -1.63
CA SER A 30 -13.87 3.61 -1.22
C SER A 30 -12.99 3.22 -2.42
N VAL A 31 -13.60 2.63 -3.45
CA VAL A 31 -12.92 2.29 -4.70
C VAL A 31 -12.42 3.55 -5.42
N ARG A 32 -13.25 4.60 -5.49
CA ARG A 32 -12.86 5.88 -6.10
C ARG A 32 -11.70 6.53 -5.35
N LYS A 33 -11.69 6.49 -4.01
CA LYS A 33 -10.57 7.03 -3.21
C LYS A 33 -9.27 6.28 -3.53
N PHE A 34 -9.30 4.95 -3.49
CA PHE A 34 -8.13 4.12 -3.81
C PHE A 34 -7.60 4.40 -5.23
N LEU A 35 -8.48 4.37 -6.24
CA LEU A 35 -8.09 4.63 -7.62
C LEU A 35 -7.60 6.06 -7.82
N TRP A 36 -8.13 7.03 -7.08
CA TRP A 36 -7.66 8.41 -7.14
C TRP A 36 -6.22 8.53 -6.63
N GLU A 37 -5.87 7.85 -5.53
CA GLU A 37 -4.50 7.81 -5.03
C GLU A 37 -3.56 7.10 -6.02
N PHE A 38 -3.97 5.93 -6.53
CA PHE A 38 -3.22 5.15 -7.51
C PHE A 38 -2.94 5.91 -8.82
N LEU A 39 -3.99 6.48 -9.43
CA LEU A 39 -3.88 7.19 -10.71
C LEU A 39 -3.18 8.55 -10.58
N ASN A 40 -3.05 9.11 -9.37
CA ASN A 40 -2.29 10.34 -9.18
C ASN A 40 -0.82 10.10 -8.83
N ASP A 41 -0.40 8.84 -8.69
CA ASP A 41 0.98 8.53 -8.40
C ASP A 41 1.87 8.69 -9.65
N PRO A 42 2.84 9.63 -9.62
CA PRO A 42 3.74 9.83 -10.76
C PRO A 42 4.63 8.60 -11.03
N LEU A 43 4.87 7.74 -10.02
CA LEU A 43 5.64 6.51 -10.20
C LEU A 43 4.86 5.43 -10.97
N VAL A 44 3.52 5.53 -11.00
CA VAL A 44 2.65 4.60 -11.73
C VAL A 44 2.32 5.14 -13.11
N MET A 45 1.96 6.42 -13.20
CA MET A 45 1.50 7.03 -14.46
C MET A 45 2.63 7.54 -15.35
N GLY A 46 3.86 7.62 -14.83
CA GLY A 46 4.98 8.25 -15.51
C GLY A 46 4.87 9.78 -15.53
N SER A 47 5.99 10.44 -15.85
CA SER A 47 6.03 11.89 -16.03
C SER A 47 5.58 12.23 -17.46
N SER A 48 4.27 12.30 -17.68
CA SER A 48 3.76 12.80 -18.96
C SER A 48 4.07 14.31 -19.10
N THR A 49 4.52 14.71 -20.29
CA THR A 49 4.85 16.11 -20.67
C THR A 49 3.64 17.06 -20.61
N GLU A 50 2.44 16.50 -20.49
CA GLU A 50 1.18 17.24 -20.50
C GLU A 50 0.98 18.08 -19.21
N PRO A 51 0.27 19.21 -19.30
CA PRO A 51 -0.09 20.01 -18.13
C PRO A 51 -0.85 19.21 -17.07
N ARG A 52 -0.45 19.33 -15.80
CA ARG A 52 -1.01 18.59 -14.64
C ARG A 52 -2.54 18.70 -14.51
N TRP A 53 -3.12 19.82 -14.94
CA TRP A 53 -4.57 20.04 -14.87
C TRP A 53 -5.36 19.21 -15.89
N ILE A 54 -4.81 18.96 -17.09
CA ILE A 54 -5.40 18.08 -18.11
C ILE A 54 -5.41 16.64 -17.59
N GLN A 55 -4.29 16.17 -17.07
CA GLN A 55 -4.16 14.83 -16.49
C GLN A 55 -5.14 14.63 -15.33
N ARG A 56 -5.25 15.62 -14.43
CA ARG A 56 -6.18 15.56 -13.29
C ARG A 56 -7.64 15.54 -13.75
N GLY A 57 -8.00 16.29 -14.80
CA GLY A 57 -9.32 16.26 -15.41
C GLY A 57 -9.66 14.89 -16.00
N LEU A 58 -8.76 14.32 -16.81
CA LEU A 58 -8.91 12.98 -17.42
C LEU A 58 -9.03 11.89 -16.36
N ARG A 59 -8.19 11.93 -15.32
CA ARG A 59 -8.25 10.97 -14.20
C ARG A 59 -9.56 11.10 -13.43
N SER A 60 -10.01 12.33 -13.15
CA SER A 60 -11.31 12.57 -12.51
C SER A 60 -12.45 12.01 -13.34
N TRP A 61 -12.45 12.24 -14.66
CA TRP A 61 -13.45 11.70 -15.59
C TRP A 61 -13.41 10.16 -15.60
N LEU A 62 -12.23 9.55 -15.74
CA LEU A 62 -12.04 8.10 -15.72
C LEU A 62 -12.57 7.47 -14.41
N LEU A 63 -12.31 8.12 -13.28
CA LEU A 63 -12.76 7.67 -11.96
C LEU A 63 -14.28 7.66 -11.83
N HIS A 64 -14.99 8.69 -12.34
CA HIS A 64 -16.44 8.75 -12.27
C HIS A 64 -17.10 7.62 -13.09
N PHE A 65 -16.61 7.34 -14.30
CA PHE A 65 -17.21 6.34 -15.17
C PHE A 65 -16.75 4.90 -14.87
N ARG A 66 -15.49 4.70 -14.48
CA ARG A 66 -14.93 3.35 -14.31
C ARG A 66 -14.99 2.82 -12.88
N ALA A 67 -15.02 3.66 -11.85
CA ALA A 67 -15.02 3.16 -10.47
C ALA A 67 -16.25 2.29 -10.16
N ALA A 68 -17.44 2.68 -10.63
CA ALA A 68 -18.66 1.90 -10.44
C ALA A 68 -18.59 0.51 -11.11
N ARG A 69 -17.99 0.44 -12.31
CA ARG A 69 -17.82 -0.81 -13.05
C ARG A 69 -16.74 -1.71 -12.44
N LEU A 70 -15.66 -1.11 -11.91
CA LEU A 70 -14.54 -1.81 -11.26
C LEU A 70 -14.87 -2.24 -9.83
N ALA A 71 -15.83 -1.61 -9.15
CA ALA A 71 -16.21 -1.97 -7.78
C ALA A 71 -16.60 -3.45 -7.63
N ASN A 72 -17.24 -4.02 -8.66
CA ASN A 72 -17.57 -5.45 -8.68
C ASN A 72 -16.33 -6.35 -8.78
N SER A 73 -15.26 -5.90 -9.44
CA SER A 73 -13.98 -6.64 -9.50
C SER A 73 -13.24 -6.65 -8.16
N TYR A 74 -13.47 -5.63 -7.31
CA TYR A 74 -12.91 -5.56 -5.96
C TYR A 74 -13.74 -6.33 -4.93
N ARG A 75 -14.87 -6.95 -5.32
CA ARG A 75 -15.56 -7.88 -4.41
C ARG A 75 -14.63 -9.05 -4.10
N PRO A 76 -14.37 -9.34 -2.81
CA PRO A 76 -13.56 -10.50 -2.45
C PRO A 76 -14.24 -11.75 -3.01
N HIS A 77 -13.52 -12.50 -3.85
CA HIS A 77 -14.03 -13.72 -4.46
C HIS A 77 -14.02 -14.90 -3.47
N SER A 78 -13.35 -14.77 -2.33
CA SER A 78 -13.32 -15.77 -1.26
C SER A 78 -12.96 -15.10 0.07
N VAL A 79 -13.65 -15.49 1.13
CA VAL A 79 -13.48 -14.92 2.48
C VAL A 79 -12.17 -15.38 3.15
N ASP A 80 -11.51 -16.43 2.63
CA ASP A 80 -10.57 -17.20 3.46
C ASP A 80 -9.07 -16.95 3.30
N SER A 81 -8.56 -16.21 2.31
CA SER A 81 -7.08 -15.98 2.22
C SER A 81 -6.60 -15.07 1.10
N GLY A 82 -7.39 -14.89 0.03
CA GLY A 82 -6.92 -14.23 -1.20
C GLY A 82 -6.93 -12.69 -1.20
N SER A 83 -7.41 -12.04 -0.14
CA SER A 83 -7.42 -10.57 -0.09
C SER A 83 -6.01 -10.04 0.19
N GLN A 84 -5.64 -8.92 -0.44
CA GLN A 84 -4.31 -8.33 -0.23
C GLN A 84 -3.94 -8.10 1.25
N PRO A 85 -4.84 -7.62 2.14
CA PRO A 85 -4.59 -7.49 3.57
C PRO A 85 -4.24 -8.82 4.24
N ASN A 86 -4.95 -9.90 3.88
CA ASN A 86 -4.68 -11.23 4.45
C ASN A 86 -3.34 -11.77 3.98
N ILE A 87 -2.99 -11.55 2.70
CA ILE A 87 -1.70 -11.97 2.14
C ILE A 87 -0.54 -11.26 2.84
N ILE A 88 -0.57 -9.92 2.94
CA ILE A 88 0.52 -9.17 3.58
C ILE A 88 0.61 -9.49 5.08
N ALA A 89 -0.51 -9.68 5.77
CA ALA A 89 -0.53 -10.08 7.18
C ALA A 89 0.07 -11.48 7.37
N GLY A 90 -0.29 -12.45 6.53
CA GLY A 90 0.27 -13.80 6.55
C GLY A 90 1.78 -13.81 6.29
N GLN A 91 2.23 -13.06 5.28
CA GLN A 91 3.66 -12.89 4.98
C GLN A 91 4.41 -12.25 6.15
N ALA A 92 3.84 -11.22 6.78
CA ALA A 92 4.43 -10.56 7.93
C ALA A 92 4.54 -11.50 9.13
N ALA A 93 3.52 -12.33 9.39
CA ALA A 93 3.54 -13.30 10.47
C ALA A 93 4.62 -14.37 10.26
N VAL A 94 4.73 -14.91 9.05
CA VAL A 94 5.78 -15.89 8.69
C VAL A 94 7.16 -15.24 8.82
N LEU A 95 7.33 -14.00 8.35
CA LEU A 95 8.59 -13.28 8.45
C LEU A 95 8.97 -12.98 9.90
N ALA A 96 8.01 -12.55 10.73
CA ALA A 96 8.24 -12.29 12.14
C ALA A 96 8.69 -13.54 12.89
N ALA A 97 8.09 -14.71 12.59
CA ALA A 97 8.50 -15.99 13.18
C ALA A 97 9.90 -16.45 12.75
N ALA A 98 10.38 -16.01 11.59
CA ALA A 98 11.70 -16.37 11.06
C ALA A 98 12.82 -15.41 11.50
N LEU A 99 12.49 -14.26 12.09
CA LEU A 99 13.45 -13.22 12.48
C LEU A 99 13.79 -13.32 13.98
N PRO A 100 14.99 -12.84 14.39
CA PRO A 100 15.36 -12.77 15.81
C PRO A 100 14.41 -11.89 16.63
N GLU A 101 14.25 -12.15 17.93
CA GLU A 101 13.31 -11.44 18.82
C GLU A 101 13.50 -9.91 18.88
N HIS A 102 14.71 -9.40 18.61
CA HIS A 102 14.98 -7.96 18.56
C HIS A 102 14.53 -7.30 17.25
N TRP A 103 13.91 -8.05 16.35
CA TRP A 103 13.34 -7.54 15.10
C TRP A 103 11.83 -7.47 15.21
N ARG A 104 11.25 -6.42 14.65
CA ARG A 104 9.81 -6.21 14.63
C ARG A 104 9.34 -5.95 13.21
N VAL A 105 8.34 -6.72 12.78
CA VAL A 105 7.78 -6.62 11.43
C VAL A 105 6.54 -5.75 11.46
N PHE A 106 6.50 -4.77 10.59
CA PHE A 106 5.38 -3.86 10.37
C PHE A 106 4.88 -4.03 8.93
N THR A 107 3.61 -3.74 8.70
CA THR A 107 3.01 -3.74 7.37
C THR A 107 2.48 -2.36 7.06
N ALA A 108 2.69 -1.89 5.84
CA ALA A 108 2.06 -0.67 5.35
C ALA A 108 1.66 -0.82 3.88
N VAL A 109 0.72 0.01 3.47
CA VAL A 109 0.28 0.09 2.09
C VAL A 109 0.58 1.46 1.49
N ARG A 110 0.82 1.46 0.17
CA ARG A 110 1.02 2.70 -0.59
C ARG A 110 -0.28 3.48 -0.75
N TYR A 111 -1.39 2.79 -1.01
CA TYR A 111 -2.72 3.37 -1.18
C TYR A 111 -3.68 2.76 -0.17
N GLY A 112 -4.34 3.60 0.62
CA GLY A 112 -5.16 3.17 1.76
C GLY A 112 -4.41 3.10 3.10
N GLU A 113 -4.92 2.27 4.01
CA GLU A 113 -4.44 2.17 5.40
C GLU A 113 -4.05 0.72 5.78
N PRO A 114 -3.07 0.53 6.68
CA PRO A 114 -2.24 1.58 7.31
C PRO A 114 -1.23 2.18 6.34
N SER A 115 -1.16 3.51 6.26
CA SER A 115 -0.27 4.20 5.33
C SER A 115 1.21 4.11 5.74
N ILE A 116 2.12 4.19 4.77
CA ILE A 116 3.58 4.22 5.03
C ILE A 116 3.93 5.30 6.06
N ALA A 117 3.36 6.49 5.94
CA ALA A 117 3.63 7.59 6.86
C ALA A 117 3.17 7.29 8.30
N THR A 118 1.99 6.68 8.45
CA THR A 118 1.46 6.26 9.76
C THR A 118 2.39 5.26 10.42
N VAL A 119 2.81 4.24 9.66
CA VAL A 119 3.63 3.15 10.19
C VAL A 119 5.06 3.59 10.47
N LEU A 120 5.65 4.46 9.63
CA LEU A 120 6.97 5.04 9.93
C LEU A 120 6.96 5.86 11.24
N LYS A 121 5.89 6.62 11.51
CA LYS A 121 5.73 7.33 12.79
C LYS A 121 5.61 6.36 13.95
N GLN A 122 4.88 5.27 13.77
CA GLN A 122 4.79 4.20 14.77
C GLN A 122 6.16 3.58 15.04
N MET A 123 6.91 3.21 14.00
CA MET A 123 8.26 2.65 14.11
C MET A 123 9.17 3.62 14.86
N GLN A 124 9.17 4.90 14.50
CA GLN A 124 9.96 5.93 15.18
C GLN A 124 9.60 6.07 16.67
N ALA A 125 8.32 5.90 17.03
CA ALA A 125 7.88 5.94 18.42
C ALA A 125 8.25 4.68 19.21
N GLU A 126 8.41 3.54 18.53
CA GLU A 126 8.80 2.25 19.13
C GLU A 126 10.33 2.08 19.26
N GLY A 127 11.14 2.84 18.50
CA GLY A 127 12.60 2.92 18.61
C GLY A 127 13.34 2.33 17.41
#